data_AF-A0A8J2N6C5-F1
#
_entry.id   AF-A0A8J2N6C5-F1
#
_cell.length_a   1.000
_cell.length_b   1.000
_cell.length_c   1.000
_cell.angle_alpha   90.00
_cell.angle_beta   90.00
_cell.angle_gamma   90.00
#
_symmetry.space_group_name_H-M   'P 1'
#
loop_
_entity.id
_entity.type
_entity.pdbx_description
1 polymer ?
#
loop_
_entity_poly.entity_id
_entity_poly.type
_entity_poly.pdbx_seq_one_letter_code
_entity_poly.pdbx_strand_id
1 'polypeptide(L)'
;MAQRLLLFAGAPPSSSLTSESCTITQIDDSFAQFLGLVPPKSAPAPLQNLAPWRSLPLNRKPLHTGFSQTHDISVNLANQSEFFTTAEVSFNKQSQSFEQDEAETLLSQFYDHSLAVHNPLPSSRLDSFEETAFEETSFEETSFMTTVAAVRADATESAPSHLSDLEDIPSASKILALNPQTITLNVIAGIISIAQPRTVTTRWGRTLSLVEILLGDDTKTGFAVTFWLEEHNAAAAEIRALRRQDVVLMQNVALHVFQNKVYGQSLRRGMTRVSLLWRRDGSGLYSTRELSRRGQMHPQLQKAKQVKDWVLRFVGAAAGVKTRAKRARVSWDMPPDDTQ
;
A
#
# COMPACT_ATOMS: atom_id res chain seq x y z
N MET A 1 16.06 2.69 -37.68
CA MET A 1 16.84 2.72 -36.43
C MET A 1 16.79 1.34 -35.80
N ALA A 2 17.93 0.66 -35.67
CA ALA A 2 18.00 -0.71 -35.15
C ALA A 2 17.68 -0.74 -33.64
N GLN A 3 16.82 -1.65 -33.22
CA GLN A 3 16.46 -1.83 -31.82
C GLN A 3 17.65 -2.43 -31.06
N ARG A 4 18.09 -1.77 -29.98
CA ARG A 4 19.14 -2.28 -29.10
C ARG A 4 18.52 -3.26 -28.09
N LEU A 5 18.80 -4.55 -28.28
CA LEU A 5 18.43 -5.60 -27.34
C LEU A 5 19.60 -5.84 -26.36
N LEU A 6 19.35 -5.71 -25.05
CA LEU A 6 20.28 -6.18 -24.02
C LEU A 6 19.81 -7.54 -23.50
N LEU A 7 20.68 -8.53 -23.59
CA LEU A 7 20.48 -9.89 -23.09
C LEU A 7 21.34 -10.08 -21.83
N PHE A 8 20.71 -10.45 -20.72
CA PHE A 8 21.40 -10.84 -19.50
C PHE A 8 21.24 -12.34 -19.30
N ALA A 9 22.19 -13.11 -19.83
CA ALA A 9 22.39 -14.49 -19.42
C ALA A 9 23.13 -14.45 -18.07
N GLY A 10 22.57 -15.09 -17.04
CA GLY A 10 23.23 -15.19 -15.74
C GLY A 10 24.66 -15.70 -15.90
N ALA A 11 25.60 -15.08 -15.18
CA ALA A 11 27.01 -15.45 -15.29
C ALA A 11 27.21 -16.88 -14.76
N PRO A 12 27.80 -17.80 -15.55
CA PRO A 12 28.18 -19.10 -15.04
C PRO A 12 29.29 -18.92 -13.97
N PRO A 13 29.42 -19.87 -13.02
CA PRO A 13 30.43 -19.80 -11.97
C PRO A 13 31.83 -19.64 -12.56
N SER A 14 32.69 -18.82 -11.92
CA SER A 14 34.03 -18.47 -12.43
C SER A 14 34.94 -19.68 -12.68
N SER A 15 34.69 -20.79 -12.00
CA SER A 15 35.38 -22.07 -12.20
C SER A 15 35.04 -22.80 -13.50
N SER A 16 33.97 -22.41 -14.20
CA SER A 16 33.55 -23.03 -15.48
C SER A 16 33.96 -22.23 -16.71
N LEU A 17 34.70 -21.13 -16.56
CA LEU A 17 35.12 -20.26 -17.65
C LEU A 17 36.56 -20.57 -18.06
N THR A 18 36.73 -21.25 -19.19
CA THR A 18 38.00 -21.32 -19.92
C THR A 18 38.05 -20.23 -21.00
N SER A 19 39.22 -19.69 -21.35
CA SER A 19 39.32 -18.65 -22.39
C SER A 19 38.70 -19.08 -23.74
N GLU A 20 38.70 -20.38 -24.02
CA GLU A 20 38.05 -20.99 -25.18
C GLU A 20 36.51 -21.04 -25.06
N SER A 21 35.96 -21.11 -23.85
CA SER A 21 34.51 -21.06 -23.60
C SER A 21 33.90 -19.66 -23.75
N CYS A 22 34.73 -18.62 -23.68
CA CYS A 22 34.32 -17.21 -23.79
C CYS A 22 34.37 -16.68 -25.24
N THR A 23 34.83 -17.49 -26.19
CA THR A 23 34.92 -17.11 -27.60
C THR A 23 33.75 -17.70 -28.38
N ILE A 24 32.74 -16.87 -28.65
CA ILE A 24 31.62 -17.23 -29.53
C ILE A 24 32.13 -17.21 -30.97
N THR A 25 32.55 -18.37 -31.47
CA THR A 25 33.00 -18.54 -32.86
C THR A 25 31.85 -18.86 -33.83
N GLN A 26 30.71 -19.27 -33.28
CA GLN A 26 29.50 -19.61 -34.04
C GLN A 26 28.29 -19.00 -33.34
N ILE A 27 27.51 -18.23 -34.09
CA ILE A 27 26.21 -17.74 -33.65
C ILE A 27 25.19 -18.75 -34.17
N ASP A 28 24.36 -19.29 -33.29
CA ASP A 28 23.28 -20.20 -33.69
C ASP A 28 22.41 -19.56 -34.77
N ASP A 29 22.03 -20.33 -35.79
CA ASP A 29 21.28 -19.83 -36.95
C ASP A 29 19.99 -19.11 -36.55
N SER A 30 19.33 -19.56 -35.47
CA SER A 30 18.13 -18.93 -34.92
C SER A 30 18.43 -17.54 -34.36
N PHE A 31 19.59 -17.39 -33.72
CA PHE A 31 20.06 -16.13 -33.18
C PHE A 31 20.55 -15.19 -34.28
N ALA A 32 21.22 -15.72 -35.30
CA ALA A 32 21.64 -14.96 -36.48
C ALA A 32 20.43 -14.44 -37.28
N GLN A 33 19.36 -15.24 -37.39
CA GLN A 33 18.07 -14.84 -37.96
C GLN A 33 17.38 -13.77 -37.12
N PHE A 34 17.34 -13.94 -35.80
CA PHE A 34 16.76 -12.95 -34.88
C PHE A 34 17.51 -11.60 -34.93
N LEU A 35 18.85 -11.63 -35.05
CA LEU A 35 19.69 -10.45 -35.21
C LEU A 35 19.65 -9.85 -36.62
N GLY A 36 18.94 -10.48 -37.57
CA GLY A 36 18.82 -10.02 -38.95
C GLY A 36 20.10 -10.18 -39.79
N LEU A 37 21.03 -11.03 -39.35
CA LEU A 37 22.30 -11.31 -40.03
C LEU A 37 22.14 -12.32 -41.17
N VAL A 38 21.06 -13.10 -41.17
CA VAL A 38 20.76 -14.13 -42.18
C VAL A 38 19.30 -13.97 -42.65
N PRO A 39 19.00 -14.09 -43.96
CA PRO A 39 17.63 -14.01 -44.48
C PRO A 39 16.74 -15.11 -43.86
N PRO A 40 15.45 -14.83 -43.60
CA PRO A 40 14.57 -15.76 -42.91
C PRO A 40 14.37 -17.04 -43.72
N LYS A 41 14.78 -18.18 -43.16
CA LYS A 41 14.53 -19.51 -43.75
C LYS A 41 13.04 -19.85 -43.58
N SER A 42 12.35 -20.06 -44.70
CA SER A 42 10.94 -20.39 -44.73
C SER A 42 10.70 -21.87 -44.36
N ALA A 43 10.59 -22.16 -43.07
CA ALA A 43 9.76 -23.26 -42.52
C ALA A 43 9.78 -23.22 -40.97
N PRO A 44 8.63 -23.14 -40.28
CA PRO A 44 8.59 -23.25 -38.83
C PRO A 44 8.87 -24.70 -38.40
N ALA A 45 9.94 -24.91 -37.63
CA ALA A 45 10.11 -26.15 -36.87
C ALA A 45 8.98 -26.27 -35.81
N PRO A 46 8.49 -27.48 -35.50
CA PRO A 46 7.40 -27.67 -34.56
C PRO A 46 7.74 -27.10 -33.18
N LEU A 47 6.85 -26.24 -32.67
CA LEU A 47 6.94 -25.45 -31.44
C LEU A 47 6.86 -26.28 -30.14
N GLN A 48 7.50 -27.45 -30.07
CA GLN A 48 7.29 -28.37 -28.94
C GLN A 48 8.26 -28.19 -27.77
N ASN A 49 9.36 -27.41 -27.92
CA ASN A 49 10.40 -27.28 -26.89
C ASN A 49 11.01 -25.87 -26.74
N LEU A 50 10.25 -24.81 -27.03
CA LEU A 50 10.73 -23.46 -26.71
C LEU A 50 10.50 -23.18 -25.22
N ALA A 51 11.58 -22.86 -24.49
CA ALA A 51 11.46 -22.29 -23.16
C ALA A 51 10.54 -21.05 -23.26
N PRO A 52 9.51 -20.92 -22.41
CA PRO A 52 8.53 -19.84 -22.49
C PRO A 52 9.16 -18.55 -21.97
N TRP A 53 10.04 -17.96 -22.78
CA TRP A 53 10.57 -16.63 -22.55
C TRP A 53 9.41 -15.64 -22.69
N ARG A 54 9.08 -14.96 -21.59
CA ARG A 54 8.13 -13.85 -21.59
C ARG A 54 8.92 -12.55 -21.49
N SER A 55 8.59 -11.58 -22.34
CA SER A 55 9.10 -10.23 -22.19
C SER A 55 8.53 -9.63 -20.90
N LEU A 56 9.38 -9.30 -19.92
CA LEU A 56 8.96 -8.53 -18.77
C LEU A 56 9.04 -7.04 -19.14
N PRO A 57 7.93 -6.28 -19.05
CA PRO A 57 7.99 -4.85 -19.25
C PRO A 57 8.93 -4.22 -18.22
N LEU A 58 9.73 -3.22 -18.62
CA LEU A 58 10.58 -2.43 -17.71
C LEU A 58 9.75 -1.78 -16.59
N ASN A 59 8.48 -1.50 -16.87
CA ASN A 59 7.51 -1.13 -15.85
C ASN A 59 7.07 -2.39 -15.12
N ARG A 60 7.51 -2.54 -13.87
CA ARG A 60 7.00 -3.57 -12.96
C ARG A 60 5.48 -3.46 -12.90
N LYS A 61 4.80 -4.42 -13.53
CA LYS A 61 3.36 -4.61 -13.33
C LYS A 61 3.20 -5.60 -12.18
N PRO A 62 2.30 -5.32 -11.22
CA PRO A 62 1.91 -6.25 -10.18
C PRO A 62 1.54 -7.63 -10.79
N LEU A 63 2.43 -8.61 -10.70
CA LEU A 63 2.15 -9.99 -11.13
C LEU A 63 1.07 -10.62 -10.25
N HIS A 64 -0.12 -10.87 -10.80
CA HIS A 64 -1.23 -11.52 -10.08
C HIS A 64 -0.96 -13.03 -9.96
N THR A 65 0.03 -13.43 -9.18
CA THR A 65 0.49 -14.82 -9.10
C THR A 65 -0.17 -15.62 -7.99
N GLY A 66 -1.17 -15.08 -7.28
CA GLY A 66 -1.76 -15.73 -6.10
C GLY A 66 -0.82 -15.80 -4.89
N PHE A 67 0.47 -15.53 -5.09
CA PHE A 67 1.43 -15.23 -4.04
C PHE A 67 1.29 -13.76 -3.65
N SER A 68 1.14 -13.53 -2.35
CA SER A 68 0.94 -12.23 -1.73
C SER A 68 1.90 -11.17 -2.29
N GLN A 69 1.39 -10.23 -3.07
CA GLN A 69 2.16 -9.03 -3.38
C GLN A 69 2.08 -8.09 -2.19
N THR A 70 3.18 -8.01 -1.47
CA THR A 70 3.42 -6.94 -0.50
C THR A 70 3.64 -5.63 -1.25
N HIS A 71 3.36 -4.51 -0.58
CA HIS A 71 3.38 -3.15 -1.12
C HIS A 71 4.36 -2.97 -2.30
N ASP A 72 3.89 -2.38 -3.41
CA ASP A 72 4.59 -2.16 -4.70
C ASP A 72 5.77 -1.17 -4.62
N ILE A 73 6.50 -1.20 -3.51
CA ILE A 73 7.39 -0.15 -3.07
C ILE A 73 8.72 -0.77 -2.65
N SER A 74 9.70 -0.71 -3.56
CA SER A 74 11.13 -0.84 -3.24
C SER A 74 11.67 0.42 -2.54
N VAL A 75 10.93 0.99 -1.60
CA VAL A 75 11.43 2.05 -0.72
C VAL A 75 12.17 1.34 0.40
N ASN A 76 13.29 1.91 0.80
CA ASN A 76 14.17 1.46 1.86
C ASN A 76 13.48 1.58 3.23
N LEU A 77 12.31 0.94 3.38
CA LEU A 77 11.47 0.94 4.56
C LEU A 77 12.07 0.06 5.66
N ALA A 78 12.94 -0.89 5.27
CA ALA A 78 13.73 -1.71 6.19
C ALA A 78 14.54 -0.88 7.20
N ASN A 79 14.85 0.38 6.90
CA ASN A 79 15.58 1.28 7.80
C ASN A 79 14.68 2.14 8.72
N GLN A 80 13.35 2.04 8.62
CA GLN A 80 12.40 2.72 9.51
C GLN A 80 11.95 1.73 10.60
N SER A 81 12.80 1.48 11.61
CA SER A 81 12.67 0.30 12.51
C SER A 81 11.49 0.30 13.47
N GLU A 82 10.66 1.35 13.51
CA GLU A 82 9.68 1.55 14.58
C GLU A 82 8.27 1.06 14.25
N PHE A 83 7.92 0.98 12.96
CA PHE A 83 6.60 0.55 12.51
C PHE A 83 6.62 -0.87 11.97
N PHE A 84 5.55 -1.62 12.22
CA PHE A 84 5.39 -2.97 11.70
C PHE A 84 4.60 -2.93 10.39
N THR A 85 5.06 -3.68 9.38
CA THR A 85 4.30 -3.98 8.17
C THR A 85 4.51 -5.44 7.75
N THR A 86 3.47 -6.07 7.21
CA THR A 86 3.60 -7.42 6.64
C THR A 86 4.58 -7.51 5.46
N ALA A 87 4.93 -6.37 4.85
CA ALA A 87 5.95 -6.31 3.80
C ALA A 87 7.35 -6.66 4.30
N GLU A 88 7.74 -6.21 5.49
CA GLU A 88 9.07 -6.46 6.07
C GLU A 88 9.33 -7.96 6.28
N VAL A 89 8.33 -8.67 6.80
CA VAL A 89 8.38 -10.13 7.01
C VAL A 89 8.58 -10.86 5.68
N SER A 90 7.97 -10.35 4.61
CA SER A 90 8.08 -10.95 3.28
C SER A 90 9.36 -10.57 2.54
N PHE A 91 9.98 -9.43 2.82
CA PHE A 91 11.26 -9.05 2.21
C PHE A 91 12.44 -9.83 2.80
N ASN A 92 12.39 -10.16 4.10
CA ASN A 92 13.38 -11.07 4.71
C ASN A 92 13.38 -12.46 4.06
N LYS A 93 12.26 -12.90 3.47
CA LYS A 93 12.14 -14.13 2.68
C LYS A 93 13.05 -14.15 1.44
N GLN A 94 13.46 -12.99 0.92
CA GLN A 94 14.29 -12.90 -0.30
C GLN A 94 15.79 -12.81 -0.02
N SER A 95 16.19 -12.35 1.17
CA SER A 95 17.61 -12.19 1.52
C SER A 95 18.22 -13.47 2.11
N GLN A 96 17.43 -14.38 2.66
CA GLN A 96 17.93 -15.65 3.22
C GLN A 96 17.06 -16.83 2.75
N SER A 97 17.59 -17.65 1.84
CA SER A 97 16.90 -18.81 1.25
C SER A 97 16.66 -19.98 2.22
N PHE A 98 16.96 -19.84 3.51
CA PHE A 98 16.89 -20.90 4.52
C PHE A 98 15.78 -20.70 5.57
N GLU A 99 15.06 -19.58 5.59
CA GLU A 99 14.09 -19.23 6.65
C GLU A 99 12.65 -19.05 6.13
N GLN A 100 12.26 -19.82 5.11
CA GLN A 100 10.94 -19.69 4.50
C GLN A 100 9.79 -20.01 5.48
N ASP A 101 9.96 -21.05 6.32
CA ASP A 101 8.94 -21.47 7.27
C ASP A 101 8.75 -20.46 8.42
N GLU A 102 9.81 -19.74 8.79
CA GLU A 102 9.77 -18.75 9.87
C GLU A 102 8.99 -17.48 9.46
N ALA A 103 9.17 -17.01 8.23
CA ALA A 103 8.42 -15.86 7.73
C ALA A 103 6.90 -16.12 7.63
N GLU A 104 6.51 -17.33 7.20
CA GLU A 104 5.10 -17.72 7.08
C GLU A 104 4.46 -17.92 8.46
N THR A 105 5.19 -18.50 9.41
CA THR A 105 4.72 -18.62 10.80
C THR A 105 4.57 -17.27 11.49
N LEU A 106 5.53 -16.35 11.33
CA LEU A 106 5.43 -14.97 11.85
C LEU A 106 4.23 -14.22 11.27
N LEU A 107 3.96 -14.38 9.97
CA LEU A 107 2.81 -13.75 9.33
C LEU A 107 1.49 -14.33 9.85
N SER A 108 1.42 -15.64 10.06
CA SER A 108 0.26 -16.29 10.70
C SER A 108 0.05 -15.77 12.13
N GLN A 109 1.12 -15.68 12.92
CA GLN A 109 1.08 -15.14 14.28
C GLN A 109 0.58 -13.69 14.29
N PHE A 110 1.01 -12.87 13.32
CA PHE A 110 0.51 -11.51 13.19
C PHE A 110 -0.99 -11.48 12.90
N TYR A 111 -1.50 -12.33 12.01
CA TYR A 111 -2.93 -12.38 11.71
C TYR A 111 -3.75 -12.81 12.91
N ASP A 112 -3.32 -13.84 13.63
CA ASP A 112 -3.98 -14.31 14.84
C ASP A 112 -4.01 -13.21 15.90
N HIS A 113 -2.88 -12.52 16.10
CA HIS A 113 -2.75 -11.39 17.01
C HIS A 113 -3.67 -10.22 16.62
N SER A 114 -3.58 -9.74 15.38
CA SER A 114 -4.36 -8.62 14.86
C SER A 114 -5.87 -8.92 14.90
N LEU A 115 -6.27 -10.16 14.59
CA LEU A 115 -7.68 -10.57 14.64
C LEU A 115 -8.19 -10.71 16.07
N ALA A 116 -7.38 -11.21 17.01
CA ALA A 116 -7.74 -11.31 18.42
C ALA A 116 -7.98 -9.92 19.02
N VAL A 117 -7.09 -8.98 18.74
CA VAL A 117 -7.21 -7.59 19.19
C VAL A 117 -8.39 -6.88 18.52
N HIS A 118 -8.65 -7.16 17.24
CA HIS A 118 -9.82 -6.63 16.54
C HIS A 118 -11.14 -7.15 17.14
N ASN A 119 -11.16 -8.31 17.81
CA ASN A 119 -12.31 -8.85 18.56
C ASN A 119 -12.23 -8.43 20.05
N PRO A 120 -12.65 -7.22 20.48
CA PRO A 120 -12.82 -7.01 21.90
C PRO A 120 -13.94 -7.93 22.40
N LEU A 121 -13.62 -8.70 23.44
CA LEU A 121 -14.62 -9.37 24.28
C LEU A 121 -15.64 -8.33 24.80
N PRO A 122 -16.88 -8.74 25.14
CA PRO A 122 -18.03 -7.84 25.27
C PRO A 122 -17.81 -6.64 26.21
N SER A 123 -17.96 -5.44 25.63
CA SER A 123 -18.77 -4.32 26.11
C SER A 123 -18.82 -4.06 27.63
N SER A 124 -17.70 -3.79 28.30
CA SER A 124 -17.72 -3.29 29.68
C SER A 124 -16.77 -2.13 29.97
N ARG A 125 -16.13 -1.56 28.95
CA ARG A 125 -15.09 -0.51 29.13
C ARG A 125 -15.13 0.65 28.14
N LEU A 126 -16.19 0.77 27.33
CA LEU A 126 -16.40 1.94 26.48
C LEU A 126 -17.65 2.67 26.99
N ASP A 127 -17.56 3.20 28.21
CA ASP A 127 -18.54 4.15 28.75
C ASP A 127 -17.81 5.49 28.97
N SER A 128 -17.72 6.27 27.88
CA SER A 128 -17.39 7.71 27.93
C SER A 128 -17.50 8.44 26.58
N PHE A 129 -17.92 7.77 25.50
CA PHE A 129 -18.28 8.47 24.26
C PHE A 129 -19.79 8.60 24.20
N GLU A 130 -20.28 9.83 24.33
CA GLU A 130 -21.69 10.20 24.38
C GLU A 130 -22.51 9.46 23.31
N GLU A 131 -23.35 8.59 23.84
CA GLU A 131 -24.29 7.71 23.17
C GLU A 131 -25.46 8.56 22.64
N THR A 132 -25.44 8.89 21.35
CA THR A 132 -26.70 9.12 20.62
C THR A 132 -27.16 7.76 20.12
N ALA A 133 -28.02 7.18 20.95
CA ALA A 133 -28.64 5.87 20.80
C ALA A 133 -29.34 5.70 19.43
N PHE A 134 -28.95 4.64 18.72
CA PHE A 134 -29.83 3.87 17.85
C PHE A 134 -29.42 2.40 17.98
N GLU A 135 -29.91 1.74 19.05
CA GLU A 135 -29.90 0.29 19.12
C GLU A 135 -30.97 -0.25 18.16
N GLU A 136 -30.56 -0.92 17.09
CA GLU A 136 -31.45 -1.81 16.34
C GLU A 136 -31.17 -3.26 16.77
N THR A 137 -31.92 -3.70 17.77
CA THR A 137 -32.26 -5.11 17.93
C THR A 137 -33.49 -5.39 17.07
N SER A 138 -33.37 -6.36 16.17
CA SER A 138 -34.42 -6.79 15.25
C SER A 138 -35.54 -7.49 16.03
N PHE A 139 -36.81 -7.06 15.93
CA PHE A 139 -37.98 -7.83 15.49
C PHE A 139 -39.30 -7.06 15.72
N GLU A 140 -40.28 -7.35 14.85
CA GLU A 140 -41.71 -7.01 14.88
C GLU A 140 -42.17 -5.67 14.23
N GLU A 141 -43.21 -5.84 13.42
CA GLU A 141 -43.86 -4.86 12.55
C GLU A 141 -44.40 -3.65 13.30
N THR A 142 -44.27 -2.45 12.73
CA THR A 142 -45.37 -1.48 12.60
C THR A 142 -44.97 -0.33 11.69
N SER A 143 -45.80 -0.13 10.67
CA SER A 143 -45.74 0.95 9.69
C SER A 143 -45.96 2.33 10.33
N PHE A 144 -45.02 3.25 10.12
CA PHE A 144 -45.31 4.69 10.10
C PHE A 144 -44.51 5.36 8.98
N MET A 145 -45.23 5.80 7.94
CA MET A 145 -44.71 6.71 6.93
C MET A 145 -44.50 8.08 7.58
N THR A 146 -43.27 8.60 7.53
CA THR A 146 -43.03 10.05 7.68
C THR A 146 -42.10 10.53 6.58
N THR A 147 -42.61 11.54 5.89
CA THR A 147 -42.16 12.24 4.70
C THR A 147 -40.67 12.58 4.61
N VAL A 148 -40.11 12.29 3.43
CA VAL A 148 -38.87 12.83 2.87
C VAL A 148 -38.80 14.36 2.96
N ALA A 149 -37.96 14.88 3.86
CA ALA A 149 -37.45 16.24 3.78
C ALA A 149 -35.93 16.16 3.57
N ALA A 150 -35.51 16.42 2.33
CA ALA A 150 -34.12 16.51 1.93
C ALA A 150 -33.43 17.65 2.67
N VAL A 151 -32.79 17.36 3.80
CA VAL A 151 -31.81 18.24 4.42
C VAL A 151 -30.48 17.97 3.73
N ARG A 152 -30.07 18.91 2.86
CA ARG A 152 -28.71 18.95 2.33
C ARG A 152 -27.75 19.05 3.52
N ALA A 153 -27.07 17.95 3.83
CA ALA A 153 -25.97 17.95 4.79
C ALA A 153 -24.85 18.83 4.25
N ASP A 154 -24.67 19.98 4.90
CA ASP A 154 -23.48 20.82 4.76
C ASP A 154 -22.32 20.06 5.42
N ALA A 155 -21.71 19.14 4.66
CA ALA A 155 -20.72 18.19 5.16
C ALA A 155 -19.32 18.82 5.21
N THR A 156 -19.14 19.85 6.04
CA THR A 156 -17.83 20.02 6.67
C THR A 156 -17.72 18.94 7.73
N GLU A 157 -17.05 17.82 7.42
CA GLU A 157 -16.66 16.88 8.47
C GLU A 157 -15.89 17.66 9.54
N SER A 158 -16.51 17.84 10.72
CA SER A 158 -15.89 18.56 11.82
C SER A 158 -14.57 17.90 12.14
N ALA A 159 -13.48 18.66 12.05
CA ALA A 159 -12.16 18.14 12.34
C ALA A 159 -12.15 17.54 13.76
N PRO A 160 -11.54 16.37 13.96
CA PRO A 160 -11.35 15.83 15.29
C PRO A 160 -10.56 16.84 16.14
N SER A 161 -10.87 16.90 17.44
CA SER A 161 -10.26 17.87 18.37
C SER A 161 -8.74 17.76 18.48
N HIS A 162 -8.16 16.61 18.13
CA HIS A 162 -6.73 16.36 18.12
C HIS A 162 -6.31 15.58 16.88
N LEU A 163 -5.57 16.25 15.99
CA LEU A 163 -4.86 15.63 14.87
C LEU A 163 -3.40 15.39 15.31
N SER A 164 -2.91 14.17 15.09
CA SER A 164 -1.54 13.79 15.40
C SER A 164 -0.73 13.60 14.12
N ASP A 165 0.53 14.01 14.15
CA ASP A 165 1.48 13.71 13.10
C ASP A 165 2.04 12.30 13.27
N LEU A 166 2.57 11.72 12.19
CA LEU A 166 3.08 10.34 12.27
C LEU A 166 4.36 10.23 13.13
N GLU A 167 5.09 11.33 13.33
CA GLU A 167 6.22 11.37 14.25
C GLU A 167 5.83 11.31 15.74
N ASP A 168 4.61 11.72 16.08
CA ASP A 168 4.11 11.75 17.46
C ASP A 168 3.66 10.37 17.97
N ILE A 169 3.67 9.35 17.10
CA ILE A 169 3.23 8.00 17.48
C ILE A 169 4.17 7.46 18.56
N PRO A 170 3.64 7.06 19.74
CA PRO A 170 4.47 6.59 20.85
C PRO A 170 5.17 5.27 20.51
N SER A 171 6.33 5.05 21.13
CA SER A 171 7.08 3.80 20.98
C SER A 171 6.32 2.60 21.55
N ALA A 172 6.67 1.40 21.08
CA ALA A 172 6.07 0.14 21.51
C ALA A 172 6.04 -0.01 23.05
N SER A 173 7.13 0.31 23.74
CA SER A 173 7.21 0.22 25.20
C SER A 173 6.21 1.14 25.91
N LYS A 174 5.98 2.34 25.38
CA LYS A 174 5.00 3.29 25.94
C LYS A 174 3.56 2.81 25.72
N ILE A 175 3.26 2.25 24.55
CA ILE A 175 1.94 1.68 24.25
C ILE A 175 1.66 0.50 25.18
N LEU A 176 2.64 -0.40 25.36
CA LEU A 176 2.50 -1.55 26.25
C LEU A 176 2.33 -1.14 27.71
N ALA A 177 2.98 -0.06 28.16
CA ALA A 177 2.84 0.46 29.51
C ALA A 177 1.41 0.98 29.83
N LEU A 178 0.61 1.29 28.81
CA LEU A 178 -0.76 1.78 28.95
C LEU A 178 -1.82 0.66 28.84
N ASN A 179 -1.42 -0.59 28.58
CA ASN A 179 -2.30 -1.75 28.57
C ASN A 179 -2.99 -1.90 29.95
N PRO A 180 -4.34 -2.06 30.04
CA PRO A 180 -5.30 -2.44 28.99
C PRO A 180 -5.98 -1.31 28.21
N GLN A 181 -5.61 -0.05 28.45
CA GLN A 181 -6.14 1.05 27.66
C GLN A 181 -5.50 1.04 26.26
N THR A 182 -6.34 1.07 25.23
CA THR A 182 -5.89 1.18 23.84
C THR A 182 -5.77 2.66 23.47
N ILE A 183 -4.61 3.05 22.93
CA ILE A 183 -4.40 4.41 22.43
C ILE A 183 -4.97 4.51 21.02
N THR A 184 -5.76 5.54 20.76
CA THR A 184 -6.28 5.84 19.41
C THR A 184 -5.72 7.16 18.90
N LEU A 185 -5.45 7.24 17.60
CA LEU A 185 -5.03 8.48 16.95
C LEU A 185 -5.97 8.90 15.83
N ASN A 186 -5.98 10.20 15.54
CA ASN A 186 -6.56 10.76 14.34
C ASN A 186 -5.44 11.37 13.50
N VAL A 187 -5.32 10.99 12.24
CA VAL A 187 -4.20 11.40 11.37
C VAL A 187 -4.69 11.80 9.99
N ILE A 188 -4.02 12.81 9.43
CA ILE A 188 -4.09 13.13 8.01
C ILE A 188 -2.80 12.64 7.36
N ALA A 189 -2.92 11.67 6.46
CA ALA A 189 -1.76 11.06 5.81
C ALA A 189 -2.05 10.75 4.34
N GLY A 190 -0.98 10.63 3.57
CA GLY A 190 -1.00 10.18 2.19
C GLY A 190 -0.86 8.66 2.13
N ILE A 191 -1.67 8.03 1.27
CA ILE A 191 -1.56 6.60 0.99
C ILE A 191 -0.35 6.38 0.08
N ILE A 192 0.66 5.71 0.60
CA ILE A 192 1.85 5.33 -0.15
C ILE A 192 1.55 4.08 -0.98
N SER A 193 0.93 3.07 -0.38
CA SER A 193 0.50 1.83 -1.02
C SER A 193 -0.60 1.14 -0.25
N ILE A 194 -1.31 0.26 -0.95
CA ILE A 194 -2.33 -0.62 -0.37
C ILE A 194 -1.90 -2.04 -0.71
N ALA A 195 -1.76 -2.89 0.30
CA ALA A 195 -1.46 -4.29 0.10
C ALA A 195 -2.65 -5.00 -0.56
N GLN A 196 -2.39 -6.07 -1.30
CA GLN A 196 -3.46 -6.85 -1.90
C GLN A 196 -4.42 -7.36 -0.81
N PRO A 197 -5.75 -7.12 -0.94
CA PRO A 197 -6.72 -7.67 -0.02
C PRO A 197 -6.59 -9.19 0.11
N ARG A 198 -6.51 -9.69 1.34
CA ARG A 198 -6.39 -11.12 1.64
C ARG A 198 -7.68 -11.65 2.25
N THR A 199 -8.16 -12.77 1.76
CA THR A 199 -9.32 -13.46 2.36
C THR A 199 -8.83 -14.37 3.47
N VAL A 200 -9.36 -14.19 4.68
CA VAL A 200 -9.04 -14.99 5.88
C VAL A 200 -10.30 -15.68 6.36
N THR A 201 -10.27 -17.01 6.37
CA THR A 201 -11.33 -17.84 6.95
C THR A 201 -10.95 -18.20 8.37
N THR A 202 -11.71 -17.72 9.34
CA THR A 202 -11.53 -18.08 10.76
C THR A 202 -11.90 -19.55 10.99
N ARG A 203 -11.39 -20.14 12.09
CA ARG A 203 -11.73 -21.52 12.49
C ARG A 203 -13.23 -21.79 12.69
N TRP A 204 -14.03 -20.74 12.86
CA TRP A 204 -15.48 -20.79 13.03
C TRP A 204 -16.24 -20.58 11.72
N GLY A 205 -15.56 -20.61 10.56
CA GLY A 205 -16.19 -20.50 9.25
C GLY A 205 -16.52 -19.07 8.80
N ARG A 206 -16.20 -18.05 9.60
CA ARG A 206 -16.37 -16.65 9.18
C ARG A 206 -15.25 -16.23 8.25
N THR A 207 -15.61 -15.69 7.10
CA THR A 207 -14.69 -15.13 6.10
C THR A 207 -14.57 -13.62 6.28
N LEU A 208 -13.34 -13.12 6.37
CA LEU A 208 -13.02 -11.70 6.48
C LEU A 208 -12.02 -11.31 5.39
N SER A 209 -12.08 -10.05 4.95
CA SER A 209 -11.13 -9.44 4.03
C SER A 209 -10.15 -8.56 4.81
N LEU A 210 -8.88 -8.95 4.85
CA LEU A 210 -7.79 -8.21 5.45
C LEU A 210 -7.19 -7.24 4.42
N VAL A 211 -7.12 -5.96 4.74
CA VAL A 211 -6.48 -4.92 3.91
C VAL A 211 -5.48 -4.16 4.75
N GLU A 212 -4.23 -4.06 4.29
CA GLU A 212 -3.18 -3.25 4.94
C GLU A 212 -2.90 -2.02 4.07
N ILE A 213 -2.99 -0.82 4.67
CA ILE A 213 -2.73 0.45 4.00
C ILE A 213 -1.47 1.06 4.60
N LEU A 214 -0.51 1.39 3.75
CA LEU A 214 0.74 2.05 4.15
C LEU A 214 0.61 3.57 4.02
N LEU A 215 0.82 4.27 5.13
CA LEU A 215 0.65 5.71 5.26
C LEU A 215 2.00 6.44 5.41
N GLY A 216 1.99 7.70 5.00
CA GLY A 216 3.07 8.65 5.27
C GLY A 216 2.59 10.09 5.22
N ASP A 217 3.31 10.98 5.88
CA ASP A 217 3.13 12.42 5.85
C ASP A 217 4.49 13.11 5.71
N ASP A 218 4.53 14.42 5.90
CA ASP A 218 5.75 15.21 5.84
C ASP A 218 6.72 14.97 7.00
N THR A 219 6.25 14.35 8.10
CA THR A 219 7.04 14.06 9.30
C THR A 219 7.64 12.66 9.26
N LYS A 220 6.85 11.64 8.87
CA LYS A 220 7.25 10.24 8.91
C LYS A 220 6.52 9.40 7.88
N THR A 221 7.08 8.22 7.58
CA THR A 221 6.52 7.28 6.61
C THR A 221 6.60 5.86 7.15
N GLY A 222 5.85 4.93 6.56
CA GLY A 222 5.95 3.52 6.92
C GLY A 222 4.93 3.03 7.94
N PHE A 223 4.02 3.89 8.36
CA PHE A 223 2.99 3.50 9.32
C PHE A 223 1.90 2.68 8.59
N ALA A 224 1.80 1.40 8.91
CA ALA A 224 0.79 0.51 8.33
C ALA A 224 -0.46 0.46 9.20
N VAL A 225 -1.63 0.60 8.57
CA VAL A 225 -2.94 0.43 9.21
C VAL A 225 -3.64 -0.79 8.63
N THR A 226 -4.05 -1.70 9.51
CA THR A 226 -4.69 -2.97 9.17
C THR A 226 -6.21 -2.87 9.36
N PHE A 227 -6.95 -3.29 8.34
CA PHE A 227 -8.41 -3.31 8.30
C PHE A 227 -8.93 -4.74 8.17
N TRP A 228 -9.79 -5.16 9.09
CA TRP A 228 -10.56 -6.41 8.98
C TRP A 228 -11.97 -6.08 8.52
N LEU A 229 -12.23 -6.32 7.24
CA LEU A 229 -13.46 -5.93 6.57
C LEU A 229 -14.38 -7.13 6.35
N GLU A 230 -15.67 -6.92 6.55
CA GLU A 230 -16.71 -7.84 6.10
C GLU A 230 -17.16 -7.47 4.69
N GLU A 231 -17.62 -8.47 3.94
CA GLU A 231 -17.93 -8.30 2.52
C GLU A 231 -19.03 -7.27 2.26
N HIS A 232 -20.05 -7.23 3.13
CA HIS A 232 -21.25 -6.38 3.00
C HIS A 232 -21.20 -5.06 3.79
N ASN A 233 -20.05 -4.67 4.34
CA ASN A 233 -19.94 -3.42 5.11
C ASN A 233 -19.69 -2.22 4.18
N ALA A 234 -20.47 -1.14 4.33
CA ALA A 234 -20.27 0.11 3.58
C ALA A 234 -18.86 0.70 3.76
N ALA A 235 -18.29 0.64 4.98
CA ALA A 235 -16.92 1.05 5.24
C ALA A 235 -15.90 0.24 4.42
N ALA A 236 -16.22 -1.02 4.09
CA ALA A 236 -15.37 -1.83 3.24
C ALA A 236 -15.36 -1.35 1.78
N ALA A 237 -16.47 -0.78 1.29
CA ALA A 237 -16.51 -0.17 -0.04
C ALA A 237 -15.65 1.10 -0.11
N GLU A 238 -15.69 1.94 0.94
CA GLU A 238 -14.86 3.15 1.05
C GLU A 238 -13.37 2.80 1.05
N ILE A 239 -12.95 1.84 1.88
CA ILE A 239 -11.56 1.38 1.94
C ILE A 239 -11.10 0.79 0.60
N ARG A 240 -11.95 0.01 -0.08
CA ARG A 240 -11.64 -0.55 -1.42
C ARG A 240 -11.56 0.51 -2.51
N ALA A 241 -12.24 1.65 -2.34
CA ALA A 241 -12.21 2.75 -3.29
C ALA A 241 -10.97 3.64 -3.15
N LEU A 242 -10.19 3.48 -2.07
CA LEU A 242 -8.93 4.19 -1.84
C LEU A 242 -7.86 3.78 -2.83
N ARG A 243 -6.96 4.71 -3.11
CA ARG A 243 -5.88 4.56 -4.09
C ARG A 243 -4.58 5.13 -3.53
N ARG A 244 -3.47 4.63 -4.06
CA ARG A 244 -2.17 5.28 -3.88
C ARG A 244 -2.25 6.75 -4.28
N GLN A 245 -1.60 7.62 -3.51
CA GLN A 245 -1.62 9.10 -3.57
C GLN A 245 -2.90 9.77 -3.04
N ASP A 246 -3.88 9.03 -2.57
CA ASP A 246 -4.99 9.67 -1.86
C ASP A 246 -4.50 10.28 -0.55
N VAL A 247 -4.99 11.47 -0.22
CA VAL A 247 -4.82 12.08 1.09
C VAL A 247 -6.10 11.80 1.87
N VAL A 248 -5.95 11.16 3.02
CA VAL A 248 -7.07 10.68 3.84
C VAL A 248 -6.97 11.21 5.26
N LEU A 249 -8.13 11.45 5.87
CA LEU A 249 -8.29 11.59 7.30
C LEU A 249 -8.70 10.21 7.84
N MET A 250 -7.89 9.64 8.72
CA MET A 250 -8.27 8.46 9.48
C MET A 250 -8.53 8.86 10.93
N GLN A 251 -9.71 8.54 11.44
CA GLN A 251 -10.11 8.84 12.81
C GLN A 251 -10.20 7.55 13.62
N ASN A 252 -9.85 7.62 14.90
CA ASN A 252 -9.90 6.52 15.85
C ASN A 252 -9.14 5.28 15.36
N VAL A 253 -7.93 5.45 14.84
CA VAL A 253 -7.04 4.33 14.52
C VAL A 253 -6.41 3.85 15.82
N ALA A 254 -6.63 2.58 16.19
CA ALA A 254 -6.06 2.00 17.40
C ALA A 254 -4.58 1.62 17.18
N LEU A 255 -3.74 1.92 18.16
CA LEU A 255 -2.33 1.55 18.17
C LEU A 255 -2.12 0.22 18.89
N HIS A 256 -1.41 -0.68 18.23
CA HIS A 256 -0.99 -1.95 18.81
C HIS A 256 0.48 -2.22 18.53
N VAL A 257 1.01 -3.18 19.27
CA VAL A 257 2.41 -3.59 19.19
C VAL A 257 2.47 -5.05 18.76
N PHE A 258 3.32 -5.34 17.79
CA PHE A 258 3.68 -6.70 17.39
C PHE A 258 5.18 -6.74 17.11
N GLN A 259 5.89 -7.73 17.65
CA GLN A 259 7.35 -7.85 17.52
C GLN A 259 8.11 -6.54 17.87
N ASN A 260 7.73 -5.91 18.98
CA ASN A 260 8.27 -4.62 19.46
C ASN A 260 8.14 -3.44 18.48
N LYS A 261 7.26 -3.57 17.48
CA LYS A 261 6.98 -2.55 16.47
C LYS A 261 5.52 -2.13 16.51
N VAL A 262 5.26 -0.88 16.17
CA VAL A 262 3.93 -0.27 16.28
C VAL A 262 3.19 -0.38 14.95
N TYR A 263 1.91 -0.72 14.99
CA TYR A 263 1.03 -0.66 13.82
C TYR A 263 -0.34 -0.11 14.19
N GLY A 264 -1.04 0.41 13.19
CA GLY A 264 -2.42 0.84 13.31
C GLY A 264 -3.38 -0.30 13.03
N GLN A 265 -4.50 -0.31 13.74
CA GLN A 265 -5.58 -1.26 13.59
C GLN A 265 -6.91 -0.51 13.52
N SER A 266 -7.75 -0.87 12.55
CA SER A 266 -9.13 -0.39 12.54
C SER A 266 -9.93 -1.00 13.69
N LEU A 267 -10.75 -0.19 14.35
CA LEU A 267 -11.75 -0.60 15.31
C LEU A 267 -13.04 -1.07 14.62
N ARG A 268 -13.82 -1.90 15.33
CA ARG A 268 -15.05 -2.50 14.83
C ARG A 268 -16.19 -1.50 14.68
N ARG A 269 -17.26 -1.96 13.99
CA ARG A 269 -18.57 -1.28 13.91
C ARG A 269 -18.47 0.17 13.43
N GLY A 270 -17.51 0.46 12.55
CA GLY A 270 -17.33 1.81 12.00
C GLY A 270 -16.79 2.84 12.99
N MET A 271 -16.20 2.41 14.12
CA MET A 271 -15.54 3.32 15.07
C MET A 271 -14.35 4.02 14.42
N THR A 272 -13.56 3.29 13.62
CA THR A 272 -12.54 3.91 12.76
C THR A 272 -13.20 4.46 11.50
N ARG A 273 -13.08 5.76 11.27
CA ARG A 273 -13.61 6.45 10.09
C ARG A 273 -12.49 6.81 9.14
N VAL A 274 -12.73 6.70 7.84
CA VAL A 274 -11.75 7.06 6.81
C VAL A 274 -12.41 7.95 5.78
N SER A 275 -11.94 9.19 5.69
CA SER A 275 -12.50 10.20 4.81
C SER A 275 -11.47 10.63 3.77
N LEU A 276 -11.87 10.62 2.50
CA LEU A 276 -11.02 11.08 1.40
C LEU A 276 -10.96 12.60 1.38
N LEU A 277 -9.84 13.18 1.81
CA LEU A 277 -9.65 14.63 1.82
C LEU A 277 -9.24 15.18 0.46
N TRP A 278 -8.38 14.48 -0.27
CA TRP A 278 -7.94 14.93 -1.60
C TRP A 278 -7.49 13.76 -2.46
N ARG A 279 -7.89 13.81 -3.73
CA ARG A 279 -7.36 12.99 -4.81
C ARG A 279 -6.96 13.87 -5.99
N ARG A 280 -5.95 13.41 -6.72
CA ARG A 280 -5.38 14.14 -7.87
C ARG A 280 -6.38 14.44 -9.00
N ASP A 281 -7.39 13.60 -9.18
CA ASP A 281 -8.46 13.80 -10.18
C ASP A 281 -9.47 14.87 -9.76
N GLY A 282 -9.33 15.44 -8.56
CA GLY A 282 -10.23 16.45 -8.01
C GLY A 282 -11.37 15.87 -7.18
N SER A 283 -11.44 14.55 -6.98
CA SER A 283 -12.35 13.95 -5.99
C SER A 283 -11.80 14.08 -4.56
N GLY A 284 -12.70 13.97 -3.59
CA GLY A 284 -12.42 14.18 -2.17
C GLY A 284 -13.09 15.44 -1.61
N LEU A 285 -12.95 15.64 -0.30
CA LEU A 285 -13.54 16.77 0.42
C LEU A 285 -12.99 18.13 -0.04
N TYR A 286 -11.69 18.17 -0.36
CA TYR A 286 -11.00 19.39 -0.77
C TYR A 286 -10.47 19.25 -2.20
N SER A 287 -10.76 20.26 -3.01
CA SER A 287 -10.18 20.41 -4.33
C SER A 287 -8.73 20.92 -4.27
N THR A 288 -7.97 20.66 -5.33
CA THR A 288 -6.61 21.23 -5.49
C THR A 288 -6.60 22.76 -5.39
N ARG A 289 -7.67 23.43 -5.85
CA ARG A 289 -7.80 24.89 -5.80
C ARG A 289 -7.97 25.40 -4.37
N GLU A 290 -8.80 24.72 -3.57
CA GLU A 290 -9.03 25.07 -2.16
C GLU A 290 -7.75 24.90 -1.34
N LEU A 291 -7.04 23.78 -1.50
CA LEU A 291 -5.77 23.53 -0.81
C LEU A 291 -4.65 24.49 -1.25
N SER A 292 -4.75 25.08 -2.45
CA SER A 292 -3.76 26.04 -2.95
C SER A 292 -4.06 27.50 -2.56
N ARG A 293 -5.22 27.79 -1.97
CA ARG A 293 -5.58 29.15 -1.53
C ARG A 293 -4.57 29.67 -0.50
N ARG A 294 -4.25 30.97 -0.58
CA ARG A 294 -3.42 31.68 0.40
C ARG A 294 -4.34 32.43 1.36
N GLY A 295 -4.06 32.34 2.66
CA GLY A 295 -4.84 32.99 3.72
C GLY A 295 -4.82 32.18 5.01
N GLN A 296 -5.53 32.66 6.04
CA GLN A 296 -5.76 31.91 7.27
C GLN A 296 -6.68 30.72 6.94
N MET A 297 -6.14 29.51 7.06
CA MET A 297 -6.82 28.26 6.74
C MET A 297 -7.08 27.48 8.03
N HIS A 298 -8.16 26.70 8.06
CA HIS A 298 -8.44 25.75 9.13
C HIS A 298 -7.25 24.77 9.32
N PRO A 299 -6.85 24.37 10.55
CA PRO A 299 -5.70 23.50 10.78
C PRO A 299 -5.71 22.20 9.96
N GLN A 300 -6.87 21.54 9.87
CA GLN A 300 -7.07 20.36 9.01
C GLN A 300 -6.71 20.61 7.55
N LEU A 301 -7.10 21.77 7.02
CA LEU A 301 -6.86 22.17 5.63
C LEU A 301 -5.37 22.49 5.40
N GLN A 302 -4.70 23.07 6.40
CA GLN A 302 -3.25 23.31 6.37
C GLN A 302 -2.48 21.99 6.33
N LYS A 303 -2.80 21.05 7.21
CA LYS A 303 -2.17 19.72 7.23
C LYS A 303 -2.47 18.94 5.94
N ALA A 304 -3.72 18.93 5.48
CA ALA A 304 -4.09 18.29 4.21
C ALA A 304 -3.30 18.85 3.02
N LYS A 305 -3.03 20.17 3.00
CA LYS A 305 -2.18 20.81 2.00
C LYS A 305 -0.72 20.33 2.08
N GLN A 306 -0.14 20.30 3.28
CA GLN A 306 1.25 19.84 3.49
C GLN A 306 1.41 18.38 3.04
N VAL A 307 0.48 17.51 3.44
CA VAL A 307 0.48 16.09 3.06
C VAL A 307 0.29 15.93 1.56
N LYS A 308 -0.62 16.67 0.92
CA LYS A 308 -0.75 16.68 -0.55
C LYS A 308 0.57 17.05 -1.24
N ASP A 309 1.21 18.13 -0.79
CA ASP A 309 2.47 18.59 -1.37
C ASP A 309 3.61 17.59 -1.10
N TRP A 310 3.58 16.87 0.02
CA TRP A 310 4.46 15.74 0.31
C TRP A 310 4.19 14.54 -0.61
N VAL A 311 2.93 14.10 -0.76
CA VAL A 311 2.53 12.99 -1.64
C VAL A 311 3.00 13.23 -3.07
N LEU A 312 2.79 14.43 -3.60
CA LEU A 312 3.21 14.80 -4.95
C LEU A 312 4.73 14.75 -5.14
N ARG A 313 5.51 15.04 -4.09
CA ARG A 313 6.98 15.02 -4.11
C ARG A 313 7.57 13.64 -3.86
N PHE A 314 7.06 12.92 -2.86
CA PHE A 314 7.65 11.70 -2.31
C PHE A 314 7.08 10.43 -2.95
N VAL A 315 5.74 10.30 -2.99
CA VAL A 315 5.08 9.10 -3.54
C VAL A 315 5.22 9.07 -5.08
N GLY A 316 5.41 10.25 -5.70
CA GLY A 316 5.65 10.43 -7.13
C GLY A 316 4.40 10.16 -7.97
N ALA A 317 4.29 10.76 -9.17
CA ALA A 317 3.21 10.47 -10.11
C ALA A 317 3.30 9.02 -10.62
N ALA A 318 2.18 8.30 -10.68
CA ALA A 318 2.15 6.98 -11.31
C ALA A 318 2.66 7.08 -12.76
N ALA A 319 3.46 6.11 -13.20
CA ALA A 319 4.03 6.07 -14.54
C ALA A 319 2.91 6.13 -15.60
N GLY A 320 2.68 7.32 -16.18
CA GLY A 320 1.60 7.56 -17.14
C GLY A 320 0.97 8.95 -17.04
N VAL A 321 1.04 9.64 -15.89
CA VAL A 321 0.51 10.99 -15.76
C VAL A 321 1.58 12.01 -16.17
N LYS A 322 1.57 12.39 -17.45
CA LYS A 322 2.46 13.42 -18.01
C LYS A 322 2.20 14.78 -17.34
N THR A 323 2.96 15.12 -16.31
CA THR A 323 3.07 16.51 -15.86
C THR A 323 4.00 17.26 -16.79
N ARG A 324 3.48 18.28 -17.47
CA ARG A 324 4.28 19.22 -18.27
C ARG A 324 5.24 19.98 -17.34
N ALA A 325 6.54 19.80 -17.62
CA ALA A 325 7.71 20.52 -17.12
C ALA A 325 8.22 20.24 -15.69
N LYS A 326 9.42 19.63 -15.59
CA LYS A 326 10.68 20.38 -15.54
C LYS A 326 11.87 19.51 -15.95
N ARG A 327 12.69 20.08 -16.83
CA ARG A 327 14.05 19.66 -17.19
C ARG A 327 14.93 19.57 -15.92
N ALA A 328 16.00 18.77 -16.04
CA ALA A 328 17.12 18.63 -15.13
C ALA A 328 16.90 17.75 -13.88
N ARG A 329 16.91 16.44 -14.09
CA ARG A 329 17.73 15.56 -13.25
C ARG A 329 18.57 14.72 -14.18
N VAL A 330 19.88 14.89 -14.02
CA VAL A 330 20.93 14.08 -14.65
C VAL A 330 20.55 12.62 -14.45
N SER A 331 20.11 11.97 -15.52
CA SER A 331 19.90 10.53 -15.55
C SER A 331 21.26 9.89 -15.63
N TRP A 332 21.57 9.00 -14.69
CA TRP A 332 22.71 8.08 -14.77
C TRP A 332 22.66 7.17 -16.02
N ASP A 333 21.56 7.24 -16.80
CA ASP A 333 21.32 6.50 -18.04
C ASP A 333 21.72 7.24 -19.33
N MET A 334 22.43 8.38 -19.25
CA MET A 334 22.95 9.04 -20.45
C MET A 334 24.47 8.80 -20.55
N PRO A 335 24.97 8.09 -21.58
CA PRO A 335 26.40 8.05 -21.81
C PRO A 335 26.91 9.48 -22.09
N PRO A 336 28.18 9.78 -21.76
CA PRO A 336 28.75 11.10 -22.03
C PRO A 336 28.66 11.41 -23.52
N ASP A 337 28.45 12.69 -23.85
CA ASP A 337 28.50 13.15 -25.23
C ASP A 337 29.92 12.91 -25.75
N ASP A 338 30.04 12.04 -26.75
CA ASP A 338 31.29 11.81 -27.49
C ASP A 338 31.72 13.15 -28.11
N THR A 339 32.68 13.83 -27.48
CA THR A 339 33.43 14.90 -28.11
C THR A 339 34.42 14.26 -29.09
N GLN A 340 34.15 14.42 -30.39
CA GLN A 340 35.20 14.36 -31.41
C GLN A 340 36.17 15.53 -31.26
#